data_AF-A0A2W7QVL8-F1
#
_entry.id   AF-A0A2W7QVL8-F1
#
_cell.length_a   1.000
_cell.length_b   1.000
_cell.length_c   1.000
_cell.angle_alpha   90.00
_cell.angle_beta   90.00
_cell.angle_gamma   90.00
#
_symmetry.space_group_name_H-M   'P 1'
#
loop_
_entity.id
_entity.type
_entity.pdbx_description
1 polymer ?
#
loop_
_entity_poly.entity_id
_entity_poly.type
_entity_poly.pdbx_seq_one_letter_code
_entity_poly.pdbx_strand_id
1 'polypeptide(L)' 'MGRYDRLPAELRLWLAGAALPWSAASALRLWQRALNEAPDLAAARRRLEAAEARLLARDAARVWGPDYPLTR' A
#
# COMPACT_ATOMS: atom_id res chain seq x y z
N MET A 1 21.50 2.99 -0.47
CA MET A 1 21.25 2.00 0.60
C MET A 1 20.85 2.77 1.85
N GLY A 2 19.73 2.47 2.53
CA GLY A 2 19.42 3.09 3.84
C GLY A 2 18.03 3.70 4.06
N ARG A 3 17.14 3.74 3.05
CA ARG A 3 15.74 4.20 3.28
C ARG A 3 14.82 3.09 3.80
N TYR A 4 15.16 1.83 3.52
CA TYR A 4 14.37 0.67 3.90
C TYR A 4 14.66 0.23 5.35
N ASP A 5 15.91 0.39 5.80
CA ASP A 5 16.34 0.07 7.17
C ASP A 5 15.81 1.06 8.22
N ARG A 6 15.45 2.27 7.79
CA ARG A 6 14.87 3.32 8.66
C ARG A 6 13.35 3.23 8.78
N LEU A 7 12.72 2.25 8.14
CA LEU A 7 11.28 2.07 8.21
C LEU A 7 10.87 1.41 9.54
N PRO A 8 9.70 1.75 10.09
CA PRO A 8 9.09 1.01 11.19
C PRO A 8 9.00 -0.49 10.87
N ALA A 9 9.15 -1.33 11.89
CA ALA A 9 9.13 -2.78 11.73
C ALA A 9 7.81 -3.27 11.11
N GLU A 10 6.68 -2.68 11.52
CA GLU A 10 5.34 -2.97 11.03
C GLU A 10 5.21 -2.63 9.54
N LEU A 11 5.78 -1.49 9.14
CA LEU A 11 5.78 -1.07 7.74
C LEU A 11 6.66 -1.98 6.87
N ARG A 12 7.80 -2.43 7.40
CA ARG A 12 8.65 -3.43 6.73
C ARG A 12 7.95 -4.76 6.56
N LEU A 13 7.26 -5.23 7.60
CA LEU A 13 6.51 -6.49 7.55
C LEU A 13 5.39 -6.42 6.51
N TRP A 14 4.67 -5.30 6.46
CA TRP A 14 3.67 -5.08 5.42
C TRP A 14 4.29 -5.06 4.01
N LEU A 15 5.39 -4.31 3.82
CA LEU A 15 6.08 -4.24 2.53
C LEU A 15 6.61 -5.60 2.04
N ALA A 16 7.00 -6.49 2.96
CA ALA A 16 7.45 -7.83 2.62
C ALA A 16 6.34 -8.73 2.06
N GLY A 17 5.08 -8.44 2.37
CA GLY A 17 3.91 -9.16 1.88
C GLY A 17 3.05 -8.39 0.85
N ALA A 18 3.48 -7.18 0.46
CA ALA A 18 2.75 -6.34 -0.48
C ALA A 18 2.76 -6.95 -1.88
N ALA A 19 1.63 -6.89 -2.58
CA ALA A 19 1.50 -7.45 -3.93
C ALA A 19 2.17 -6.58 -5.00
N LEU A 20 2.29 -5.27 -4.75
CA LEU A 20 2.93 -4.33 -5.67
C LEU A 20 4.38 -4.00 -5.26
N PRO A 21 5.27 -3.67 -6.22
CA PRO A 21 6.62 -3.23 -5.93
C PRO A 21 6.63 -1.77 -5.45
N TRP A 22 6.20 -1.55 -4.20
CA TRP A 22 6.15 -0.23 -3.58
C TRP A 22 7.54 0.36 -3.35
N SER A 23 7.68 1.66 -3.60
CA SER A 23 8.87 2.38 -3.12
C SER A 23 8.75 2.65 -1.61
N ALA A 24 9.83 2.42 -0.86
CA ALA A 24 9.90 2.70 0.58
C ALA A 24 9.45 4.12 0.95
N ALA A 25 9.78 5.11 0.11
CA ALA A 25 9.43 6.50 0.36
C ALA A 25 7.92 6.78 0.19
N SER A 26 7.26 6.09 -0.74
CA SER A 26 5.81 6.22 -0.93
C SER A 26 5.04 5.52 0.19
N ALA A 27 5.47 4.31 0.56
CA ALA A 27 4.87 3.55 1.66
C ALA A 27 5.01 4.29 3.00
N LEU A 28 6.19 4.85 3.29
CA LEU A 28 6.42 5.64 4.50
C LEU A 28 5.55 6.89 4.56
N ARG A 29 5.41 7.61 3.44
CA ARG A 29 4.54 8.79 3.36
C ARG A 29 3.09 8.45 3.65
N LEU A 30 2.59 7.34 3.10
CA LEU A 30 1.21 6.91 3.32
C LEU A 30 0.99 6.46 4.77
N TRP A 31 1.95 5.73 5.33
CA TRP A 31 1.96 5.28 6.72
C TRP A 31 1.94 6.45 7.70
N GLN A 32 2.84 7.43 7.53
CA GLN A 32 2.89 8.63 8.37
C GLN A 32 1.60 9.44 8.29
N ARG A 33 1.04 9.60 7.08
CA ARG A 33 -0.25 10.28 6.91
C ARG A 33 -1.37 9.54 7.62
N ALA A 34 -1.41 8.21 7.53
CA ALA A 34 -2.43 7.43 8.20
C ALA A 34 -2.29 7.50 9.72
N LEU A 35 -1.07 7.45 10.26
CA LEU A 35 -0.82 7.63 11.70
C LEU A 35 -1.17 9.04 12.21
N ASN A 36 -0.98 10.06 11.37
CA ASN A 36 -1.35 11.43 11.72
C ASN A 36 -2.88 11.63 11.74
N GLU A 37 -3.60 10.94 10.86
CA GLU A 37 -5.07 10.96 10.83
C GLU A 37 -5.67 10.09 11.95
N ALA A 38 -5.06 8.96 12.25
CA ALA A 38 -5.42 8.07 13.35
C ALA A 38 -4.16 7.38 13.88
N PRO A 39 -3.75 7.62 15.14
CA PRO A 39 -2.54 7.03 15.73
C PRO A 39 -2.75 5.56 16.12
N ASP A 40 -3.32 4.77 15.20
CA ASP A 40 -3.55 3.35 15.32
C ASP A 40 -2.85 2.61 14.17
N LEU A 41 -2.02 1.63 14.53
CA LEU A 41 -1.24 0.83 13.60
C LEU A 41 -2.14 0.00 12.67
N ALA A 42 -3.28 -0.49 13.18
CA ALA A 42 -4.22 -1.28 12.38
C ALA A 42 -4.92 -0.41 11.32
N ALA A 43 -5.34 0.80 11.70
CA ALA A 43 -5.86 1.80 10.77
C ALA A 43 -4.83 2.18 9.70
N ALA A 44 -3.57 2.37 10.08
CA ALA A 44 -2.49 2.67 9.15
C ALA A 44 -2.25 1.54 8.14
N ARG A 45 -2.25 0.29 8.60
CA ARG A 45 -2.17 -0.89 7.73
C ARG A 45 -3.35 -0.98 6.77
N ARG A 46 -4.59 -0.80 7.25
CA ARG A 46 -5.78 -0.81 6.38
C ARG A 46 -5.72 0.27 5.30
N ARG A 47 -5.16 1.45 5.60
CA ARG A 47 -4.96 2.52 4.62
C ARG A 47 -3.95 2.12 3.54
N LEU A 48 -2.88 1.41 3.90
CA LEU A 48 -1.92 0.88 2.94
C LEU A 48 -2.56 -0.18 2.04
N GLU A 49 -3.28 -1.14 2.61
CA GLU A 49 -4.01 -2.18 1.86
C GLU A 49 -5.05 -1.58 0.90
N ALA A 50 -5.80 -0.56 1.34
CA ALA A 50 -6.75 0.14 0.48
C ALA A 50 -6.07 0.88 -0.69
N ALA A 51 -4.89 1.46 -0.47
CA ALA A 51 -4.13 2.11 -1.53
C ALA A 51 -3.55 1.11 -2.52
N GLU A 52 -3.09 -0.05 -2.04
CA GLU A 52 -2.66 -1.15 -2.91
C GLU A 52 -3.81 -1.69 -3.75
N ALA A 53 -4.96 -1.95 -3.15
CA ALA A 53 -6.15 -2.40 -3.87
C ALA A 53 -6.57 -1.41 -4.96
N ARG A 54 -6.49 -0.09 -4.71
CA ARG A 54 -6.78 0.95 -5.71
C ARG A 54 -5.78 0.94 -6.86
N LEU A 55 -4.49 0.78 -6.57
CA LEU A 55 -3.46 0.69 -7.60
C LEU A 55 -3.62 -0.58 -8.42
N LEU A 56 -3.87 -1.72 -7.77
CA LEU A 56 -4.17 -2.99 -8.41
C LEU A 56 -5.40 -2.88 -9.31
N ALA A 57 -6.50 -2.29 -8.85
CA ALA A 57 -7.70 -2.09 -9.66
C ALA A 57 -7.43 -1.22 -10.90
N ARG A 58 -6.62 -0.17 -10.74
CA ARG A 58 -6.25 0.70 -11.86
C ARG A 58 -5.33 0.00 -12.87
N ASP A 59 -4.36 -0.76 -12.38
CA ASP A 59 -3.48 -1.55 -13.24
C ASP A 59 -4.24 -2.69 -13.92
N ALA A 60 -5.14 -3.33 -13.18
CA ALA A 60 -6.04 -4.35 -13.69
C ALA A 60 -6.91 -3.85 -14.84
N ALA A 61 -7.52 -2.66 -14.67
CA ALA A 61 -8.29 -2.03 -15.73
C ALA A 61 -7.43 -1.69 -16.96
N ARG A 62 -6.14 -1.39 -16.77
CA ARG A 62 -5.19 -1.10 -17.86
C ARG A 62 -4.73 -2.36 -18.57
N VAL A 63 -4.49 -3.45 -17.84
CA VAL A 63 -3.92 -4.70 -18.37
C VAL A 63 -5.01 -5.60 -18.96
N TRP A 64 -6.15 -5.75 -18.26
CA TRP A 64 -7.24 -6.66 -18.64
C TRP A 64 -8.49 -5.95 -19.16
N GLY A 65 -8.55 -4.62 -19.09
CA GLY A 65 -9.69 -3.81 -19.51
C GLY A 65 -10.63 -3.45 -18.34
N PRO A 66 -11.50 -2.43 -18.52
CA PRO A 66 -12.36 -1.90 -17.45
C PRO A 66 -13.41 -2.89 -16.95
N ASP A 67 -13.70 -3.94 -17.71
CA ASP A 67 -14.68 -4.98 -17.39
C ASP A 67 -14.12 -6.05 -16.42
N TYR A 68 -12.83 -5.96 -16.04
CA TYR A 68 -12.20 -6.87 -15.09
C TYR A 68 -12.45 -6.43 -13.63
N PRO A 69 -12.68 -7.36 -12.67
CA PRO A 69 -12.88 -8.79 -12.83
C PRO A 69 -14.36 -9.09 -13.07
N LEU A 70 -14.75 -9.25 -14.35
CA LEU A 70 -16.09 -9.59 -14.85
C LEU A 70 -17.21 -9.28 -13.85
N THR A 71 -17.63 -8.00 -13.82
CA THR A 71 -18.86 -7.60 -13.14
C THR A 71 -20.02 -8.31 -13.82
N ARG A 72 -20.53 -9.39 -13.20
CA ARG A 72 -21.68 -10.13 -13.68
C ARG A 72 -22.99 -9.36 -13.43
#